data_AF-A0A7J7KEC0-F1
#
_entry.id   AF-A0A7J7KEC0-F1
#
_cell.length_a   1.000
_cell.length_b   1.000
_cell.length_c   1.000
_cell.angle_alpha   90.00
_cell.angle_beta   90.00
_cell.angle_gamma   90.00
#
_symmetry.space_group_name_H-M   'P 1'
#
loop_
_entity.id
_entity.type
_entity.pdbx_description
1 polymer ?
#
loop_
_entity_poly.entity_id
_entity_poly.type
_entity_poly.pdbx_seq_one_letter_code
_entity_poly.pdbx_strand_id
1 'polypeptide(L)'
;MSTTAMGNAIHDIAPTTHFQTQTRTCPQLLKVIIFTSIVIYYTFHCKQGSPFLTNFSWSLALTFSSAKFLKMSETGSIKRGAQLAEGKTKIIYAVEGDDSICIVYSKDRITAHNAVRSNELEGKAAISTRTAASVFGLLTDAGVRNHFVRLESEREFIAERCAMIPIEFVTRRVATGSFLKRNHNVKEGFRFSPVKSEYFYKDDAAGDPEWSFEDVVSAEMVMGGKKITADDVEMMSQTSVCVFEILEKAWASIDCALIDMKIEFGVNSQDIIDSDSWRLWPSGDRRLMKDKQVYRDLPEVTKEALQEVKRNFEWIADKLNVIPARNTFSVLL
;
A
#
# COMPACT_ATOMS: atom_id res chain seq x y z
N MET A 1 -25.73 -45.91 -9.63
CA MET A 1 -27.16 -46.28 -9.73
C MET A 1 -27.45 -47.40 -8.75
N SER A 2 -28.02 -47.11 -7.58
CA SER A 2 -29.00 -47.96 -6.89
C SER A 2 -29.52 -47.18 -5.68
N THR A 3 -30.74 -46.69 -5.83
CA THR A 3 -31.59 -46.09 -4.81
C THR A 3 -32.13 -47.15 -3.85
N THR A 4 -32.25 -46.84 -2.56
CA THR A 4 -33.31 -47.41 -1.72
C THR A 4 -33.76 -46.36 -0.72
N ALA A 5 -35.06 -46.05 -0.79
CA ALA A 5 -35.79 -45.16 0.10
C ALA A 5 -36.72 -46.00 0.98
N MET A 6 -36.86 -45.61 2.25
CA MET A 6 -37.98 -45.87 3.17
C MET A 6 -37.85 -44.78 4.25
N GLY A 7 -38.87 -44.11 4.79
CA GLY A 7 -40.32 -44.18 4.71
C GLY A 7 -40.83 -43.25 5.84
N ASN A 8 -41.87 -42.46 5.55
CA ASN A 8 -42.48 -41.50 6.48
C ASN A 8 -43.26 -42.19 7.62
N ALA A 9 -43.29 -41.56 8.80
CA ALA A 9 -44.40 -41.69 9.74
C ALA A 9 -44.66 -40.36 10.44
N ILE A 10 -45.86 -39.82 10.19
CA ILE A 10 -46.48 -38.64 10.79
C ILE A 10 -47.26 -39.13 12.01
N HIS A 11 -47.16 -38.45 13.15
CA HIS A 11 -48.22 -38.43 14.16
C HIS A 11 -48.32 -37.05 14.79
N ASP A 12 -49.48 -36.44 14.58
CA ASP A 12 -50.00 -35.22 15.19
C ASP A 12 -50.20 -35.37 16.70
N ILE A 13 -49.70 -34.42 17.50
CA ILE A 13 -50.29 -34.05 18.80
C ILE A 13 -50.11 -32.54 19.03
N ALA A 14 -51.24 -31.84 19.15
CA ALA A 14 -51.43 -30.59 19.88
C ALA A 14 -52.79 -30.71 20.62
N PRO A 15 -53.16 -29.89 21.62
CA PRO A 15 -52.54 -28.63 22.07
C PRO A 15 -52.49 -28.43 23.62
N THR A 16 -52.16 -27.19 24.02
CA THR A 16 -52.49 -26.44 25.25
C THR A 16 -51.49 -26.30 26.42
N THR A 17 -50.91 -25.08 26.46
CA THR A 17 -50.78 -24.10 27.57
C THR A 17 -49.95 -24.42 28.81
N HIS A 18 -48.77 -23.81 28.93
CA HIS A 18 -48.52 -22.55 29.66
C HIS A 18 -47.00 -22.40 29.90
N PHE A 19 -46.36 -21.40 29.28
CA PHE A 19 -45.07 -20.92 29.76
C PHE A 19 -45.05 -19.40 29.75
N GLN A 20 -44.87 -18.83 30.93
CA GLN A 20 -44.67 -17.42 31.19
C GLN A 20 -43.38 -16.95 30.49
N THR A 21 -43.49 -15.98 29.58
CA THR A 21 -42.33 -15.25 29.07
C THR A 21 -41.87 -14.25 30.13
N GLN A 22 -40.84 -14.62 30.89
CA GLN A 22 -39.97 -13.63 31.55
C GLN A 22 -39.12 -12.97 30.48
N THR A 23 -39.30 -11.67 30.28
CA THR A 23 -38.39 -10.82 29.52
C THR A 23 -37.06 -10.73 30.26
N ARG A 24 -36.04 -11.41 29.74
CA ARG A 24 -34.63 -11.11 30.07
C ARG A 24 -33.86 -10.83 28.78
N THR A 25 -33.21 -9.67 28.83
CA THR A 25 -32.35 -9.01 27.85
C THR A 25 -31.31 -9.93 27.23
N CYS A 26 -31.24 -9.94 25.89
CA CYS A 26 -30.19 -10.57 25.09
C CYS A 26 -29.01 -9.59 24.92
N PRO A 27 -27.74 -10.04 24.87
CA PRO A 27 -26.57 -9.17 24.91
C PRO A 27 -26.40 -8.41 23.59
N GLN A 28 -25.98 -7.15 23.72
CA GLN A 28 -25.60 -6.27 22.63
C GLN A 28 -24.46 -6.88 21.80
N LEU A 29 -24.67 -7.01 20.49
CA LEU A 29 -23.59 -7.14 19.53
C LEU A 29 -22.92 -5.77 19.40
N LEU A 30 -21.78 -5.59 20.07
CA LEU A 30 -20.94 -4.41 19.92
C LEU A 30 -20.20 -4.52 18.56
N LYS A 31 -20.82 -4.04 17.48
CA LYS A 31 -20.06 -3.68 16.27
C LYS A 31 -19.43 -2.31 16.52
N VAL A 32 -18.18 -2.34 16.94
CA VAL A 32 -17.31 -1.17 17.00
C VAL A 32 -17.03 -0.72 15.56
N ILE A 33 -17.76 0.28 15.07
CA ILE A 33 -17.37 1.05 13.89
C ILE A 33 -16.61 2.26 14.41
N ILE A 34 -15.29 2.22 14.29
CA ILE A 34 -14.41 3.36 14.60
C ILE A 34 -14.54 4.34 13.45
N PHE A 35 -15.35 5.39 13.62
CA PHE A 35 -15.21 6.62 12.85
C PHE A 35 -14.23 7.51 13.61
N THR A 36 -13.00 7.65 13.14
CA THR A 36 -12.06 8.60 13.72
C THR A 36 -12.43 10.02 13.32
N SER A 37 -12.79 10.79 14.36
CA SER A 37 -12.69 12.26 14.48
C SER A 37 -13.92 13.13 14.21
N ILE A 38 -15.16 12.63 14.41
CA ILE A 38 -16.31 13.49 14.76
C ILE A 38 -17.20 12.74 15.77
N VAL A 39 -17.29 13.23 17.02
CA VAL A 39 -18.36 12.84 17.95
C VAL A 39 -19.61 13.62 17.57
N ILE A 40 -20.51 13.01 16.79
CA ILE A 40 -21.85 13.56 16.58
C ILE A 40 -22.73 13.06 17.74
N TYR A 41 -23.07 13.95 18.67
CA TYR A 41 -24.13 13.69 19.63
C TYR A 41 -25.49 13.78 18.91
N TYR A 42 -26.16 12.65 18.72
CA TYR A 42 -27.57 12.65 18.33
C TYR A 42 -28.43 12.69 19.60
N THR A 43 -29.11 13.80 19.84
CA THR A 43 -30.20 13.85 20.83
C THR A 43 -31.53 13.67 20.10
N PHE A 44 -32.14 12.49 20.21
CA PHE A 44 -33.51 12.28 19.71
C PHE A 44 -34.50 12.99 20.63
N HIS A 45 -35.16 14.04 20.13
CA HIS A 45 -36.40 14.53 20.71
C HIS A 45 -37.57 13.99 19.89
N CYS A 46 -38.22 12.94 20.41
CA CYS A 46 -39.51 12.50 19.89
C CYS A 46 -40.57 13.51 20.34
N LYS A 47 -41.04 14.38 19.43
CA LYS A 47 -42.33 15.04 19.60
C LYS A 47 -43.40 14.18 18.96
N GLN A 48 -44.34 13.69 19.77
CA GLN A 48 -45.52 13.03 19.26
C GLN A 48 -46.40 14.01 18.47
N GLY A 49 -46.87 13.56 17.31
CA GLY A 49 -48.00 14.15 16.59
C GLY A 49 -47.64 15.01 15.38
N SER A 50 -47.52 14.37 14.20
CA SER A 50 -47.96 14.88 12.88
C SER A 50 -47.48 13.93 11.77
N PRO A 51 -48.33 13.47 10.84
CA PRO A 51 -47.89 12.83 9.61
C PRO A 51 -47.43 13.92 8.62
N PHE A 52 -46.69 13.54 7.58
CA PHE A 52 -46.08 14.39 6.54
C PHE A 52 -44.70 14.97 6.87
N LEU A 53 -43.68 14.24 6.40
CA LEU A 53 -42.33 14.76 6.17
C LEU A 53 -42.26 15.22 4.71
N THR A 54 -42.22 16.53 4.47
CA THR A 54 -41.79 17.08 3.18
C THR A 54 -40.71 18.13 3.41
N ASN A 55 -39.60 17.95 2.69
CA ASN A 55 -38.49 18.86 2.42
C ASN A 55 -37.47 19.11 3.55
N PHE A 56 -36.29 18.50 3.38
CA PHE A 56 -35.04 18.95 3.98
C PHE A 56 -34.19 19.63 2.90
N SER A 57 -33.88 20.92 3.12
CA SER A 57 -32.87 21.66 2.37
C SER A 57 -31.55 21.56 3.12
N TRP A 58 -30.48 21.16 2.43
CA TRP A 58 -29.12 21.17 2.94
C TRP A 58 -28.34 22.30 2.27
N SER A 59 -27.71 23.16 3.06
CA SER A 59 -26.65 24.04 2.61
C SER A 59 -25.33 23.47 3.14
N LEU A 60 -24.50 22.95 2.23
CA LEU A 60 -23.13 22.55 2.53
C LEU A 60 -22.21 23.72 2.17
N ALA A 61 -21.65 24.39 3.17
CA ALA A 61 -20.58 25.35 2.96
C ALA A 61 -19.28 24.59 2.64
N LEU A 62 -18.96 24.50 1.34
CA LEU A 62 -17.67 24.00 0.86
C LEU A 62 -16.60 25.06 1.08
N THR A 63 -15.79 24.90 2.13
CA THR A 63 -14.48 25.56 2.18
C THR A 63 -13.50 24.72 1.39
N PHE A 64 -13.16 25.18 0.19
CA PHE A 64 -12.07 24.62 -0.61
C PHE A 64 -10.74 24.85 0.14
N SER A 65 -10.16 23.78 0.69
CA SER A 65 -8.75 23.80 1.07
C SER A 65 -7.95 23.54 -0.21
N SER A 66 -7.34 24.59 -0.74
CA SER A 66 -6.36 24.52 -1.83
C SER A 66 -5.34 23.41 -1.56
N ALA A 67 -5.00 22.65 -2.61
CA ALA A 67 -3.94 21.66 -2.62
C ALA A 67 -2.71 22.17 -1.83
N LYS A 68 -2.36 21.48 -0.74
CA LYS A 68 -1.12 21.74 -0.01
C LYS A 68 0.01 21.27 -0.91
N PHE A 69 0.61 22.20 -1.64
CA PHE A 69 1.96 22.04 -2.14
C PHE A 69 2.84 21.50 -1.01
N LEU A 70 3.66 20.48 -1.30
CA LEU A 70 4.77 20.04 -0.46
C LEU A 70 5.59 21.28 -0.08
N LYS A 71 5.33 21.85 1.10
CA LYS A 71 6.11 22.96 1.62
C LYS A 71 7.49 22.40 1.95
N MET A 72 8.52 22.92 1.28
CA MET A 72 9.86 22.89 1.83
C MET A 72 9.79 23.57 3.20
N SER A 73 10.04 22.84 4.29
CA SER A 73 9.96 23.43 5.63
C SER A 73 11.17 24.34 5.87
N GLU A 74 10.93 25.53 6.39
CA GLU A 74 11.97 26.49 6.87
C GLU A 74 12.63 26.01 8.18
N THR A 75 12.84 24.71 8.33
CA THR A 75 13.71 24.15 9.36
C THR A 75 15.12 24.14 8.79
N GLY A 76 16.09 24.74 9.49
CA GLY A 76 17.46 24.91 9.01
C GLY A 76 18.01 23.66 8.32
N SER A 77 18.71 23.88 7.19
CA SER A 77 19.31 22.82 6.36
C SER A 77 20.01 21.78 7.24
N ILE A 78 19.57 20.54 7.11
CA ILE A 78 20.14 19.43 7.86
C ILE A 78 21.56 19.17 7.33
N LYS A 79 22.51 18.95 8.24
CA LYS A 79 23.88 18.61 7.85
C LYS A 79 24.00 17.11 7.60
N ARG A 80 24.43 16.77 6.38
CA ARG A 80 24.70 15.39 5.97
C ARG A 80 25.93 14.86 6.69
N GLY A 81 25.77 13.77 7.43
CA GLY A 81 26.84 13.03 8.07
C GLY A 81 27.42 11.92 7.18
N ALA A 82 28.00 10.91 7.83
CA ALA A 82 28.62 9.76 7.15
C ALA A 82 27.63 8.95 6.30
N GLN A 83 28.12 8.32 5.24
CA GLN A 83 27.36 7.34 4.47
C GLN A 83 27.14 6.08 5.32
N LEU A 84 25.87 5.71 5.49
CA LEU A 84 25.46 4.54 6.29
C LEU A 84 25.32 3.29 5.42
N ALA A 85 24.73 3.44 4.23
CA ALA A 85 24.50 2.34 3.31
C ALA A 85 24.41 2.85 1.87
N GLU A 86 24.70 2.00 0.90
CA GLU A 86 24.50 2.27 -0.51
C GLU A 86 23.87 1.09 -1.22
N GLY A 87 22.72 1.35 -1.85
CA GLY A 87 22.03 0.40 -2.70
C GLY A 87 22.22 0.71 -4.18
N LYS A 88 21.52 -0.05 -5.03
CA LYS A 88 21.57 0.09 -6.50
C LYS A 88 21.15 1.50 -6.97
N THR A 89 20.13 2.09 -6.34
CA THR A 89 19.50 3.35 -6.77
C THR A 89 19.44 4.43 -5.69
N LYS A 90 19.81 4.13 -4.44
CA LYS A 90 19.77 5.09 -3.33
C LYS A 90 21.02 4.98 -2.46
N ILE A 91 21.39 6.06 -1.79
CA ILE A 91 22.42 6.12 -0.75
C ILE A 91 21.73 6.64 0.52
N ILE A 92 22.05 6.04 1.66
CA ILE A 92 21.56 6.47 2.97
C ILE A 92 22.68 7.17 3.69
N TYR A 93 22.47 8.42 4.07
CA TYR A 93 23.41 9.21 4.88
C TYR A 93 22.87 9.42 6.29
N ALA A 94 23.77 9.47 7.26
CA ALA A 94 23.46 9.94 8.60
C ALA A 94 23.11 11.43 8.59
N VAL A 95 22.43 11.86 9.63
CA VAL A 95 22.24 13.28 9.95
C VAL A 95 23.16 13.62 11.11
N GLU A 96 23.96 14.68 10.99
CA GLU A 96 24.82 15.11 12.09
C GLU A 96 23.98 15.56 13.29
N GLY A 97 24.24 14.98 14.46
CA GLY A 97 23.58 15.35 15.71
C GLY A 97 22.18 14.75 15.90
N ASP A 98 21.68 13.93 14.98
CA ASP A 98 20.39 13.23 15.13
C ASP A 98 20.46 11.80 14.58
N ASP A 99 20.46 10.83 15.50
CA ASP A 99 20.49 9.41 15.17
C ASP A 99 19.11 8.79 14.90
N SER A 100 18.02 9.55 15.10
CA SER A 100 16.66 9.08 14.85
C SER A 100 16.23 9.20 13.39
N ILE A 101 16.93 10.01 12.60
CA ILE A 101 16.63 10.25 11.17
C ILE A 101 17.84 9.96 10.27
N CYS A 102 17.57 9.85 8.98
CA CYS A 102 18.58 9.73 7.92
C CYS A 102 18.16 10.52 6.67
N ILE A 103 19.13 10.77 5.79
CA ILE A 103 18.89 11.33 4.46
C ILE A 103 18.89 10.18 3.45
N VAL A 104 17.78 10.03 2.73
CA VAL A 104 17.67 9.12 1.59
C VAL A 104 17.97 9.89 0.32
N TYR A 105 19.12 9.61 -0.29
CA TYR A 105 19.58 10.22 -1.54
C TYR A 105 19.29 9.31 -2.73
N SER A 106 18.50 9.77 -3.70
CA SER A 106 18.24 9.03 -4.94
C SER A 106 19.35 9.26 -5.99
N LYS A 107 19.76 8.21 -6.70
CA LYS A 107 20.74 8.24 -7.80
C LYS A 107 20.05 8.31 -9.16
N ASP A 108 20.71 8.96 -10.14
CA ASP A 108 20.31 8.96 -11.56
C ASP A 108 20.65 7.63 -12.24
N ARG A 109 20.15 6.52 -11.68
CA ARG A 109 20.44 5.17 -12.13
C ARG A 109 19.18 4.33 -12.19
N ILE A 110 19.05 3.55 -13.25
CA ILE A 110 18.04 2.52 -13.41
C ILE A 110 18.72 1.16 -13.56
N THR A 111 18.17 0.13 -12.91
CA THR A 111 18.73 -1.23 -12.91
C THR A 111 17.66 -2.28 -13.17
N ALA A 112 18.00 -3.38 -13.82
CA ALA A 112 17.11 -4.54 -14.01
C ALA A 112 17.92 -5.84 -13.88
N HIS A 113 17.21 -6.96 -13.69
CA HIS A 113 17.82 -8.30 -13.59
C HIS A 113 18.95 -8.35 -12.54
N ASN A 114 18.65 -7.98 -11.29
CA ASN A 114 19.63 -7.94 -10.19
C ASN A 114 20.90 -7.14 -10.51
N ALA A 115 20.72 -5.97 -11.14
CA ALA A 115 21.78 -5.06 -11.57
C ALA A 115 22.70 -5.57 -12.70
N VAL A 116 22.43 -6.75 -13.29
CA VAL A 116 23.10 -7.20 -14.53
C VAL A 116 22.87 -6.18 -15.65
N ARG A 117 21.68 -5.56 -15.68
CA ARG A 117 21.40 -4.40 -16.53
C ARG A 117 21.40 -3.15 -15.67
N SER A 118 22.22 -2.16 -16.02
CA SER A 118 22.31 -0.88 -15.31
C SER A 118 22.67 0.24 -16.26
N ASN A 119 21.93 1.35 -16.21
CA ASN A 119 22.19 2.54 -17.02
C ASN A 119 22.05 3.81 -16.18
N GLU A 120 22.81 4.83 -16.54
CA GLU A 120 22.54 6.19 -16.07
C GLU A 120 21.28 6.73 -16.75
N LEU A 121 20.46 7.42 -15.97
CA LEU A 121 19.24 8.06 -16.45
C LEU A 121 19.09 9.41 -15.75
N GLU A 122 19.63 10.45 -16.36
CA GLU A 122 19.64 11.81 -15.82
C GLU A 122 18.23 12.29 -15.46
N GLY A 123 18.06 12.83 -14.25
CA GLY A 123 16.79 13.30 -13.70
C GLY A 123 15.93 12.21 -13.05
N LYS A 124 16.29 10.92 -13.19
CA LYS A 124 15.59 9.82 -12.51
C LYS A 124 15.60 9.99 -11.00
N ALA A 125 16.69 10.50 -10.42
CA ALA A 125 16.79 10.76 -8.98
C ALA A 125 15.64 11.66 -8.51
N ALA A 126 15.46 12.79 -9.19
CA ALA A 126 14.43 13.76 -8.83
C ALA A 126 13.01 13.21 -9.00
N ILE A 127 12.77 12.47 -10.09
CA ILE A 127 11.48 11.81 -10.34
C ILE A 127 11.17 10.78 -9.25
N SER A 128 12.16 9.97 -8.84
CA SER A 128 12.00 8.95 -7.80
C SER A 128 11.67 9.59 -6.46
N THR A 129 12.42 10.62 -6.06
CA THR A 129 12.22 11.32 -4.79
C THR A 129 10.84 11.98 -4.74
N ARG A 130 10.40 12.62 -5.83
CA ARG A 130 9.05 13.20 -5.92
C ARG A 130 7.94 12.14 -5.85
N THR A 131 8.13 11.02 -6.56
CA THR A 131 7.19 9.88 -6.54
C THR A 131 7.06 9.33 -5.12
N ALA A 132 8.18 9.09 -4.45
CA ALA A 132 8.22 8.61 -3.07
C ALA A 132 7.53 9.58 -2.10
N ALA A 133 7.88 10.86 -2.13
CA ALA A 133 7.25 11.87 -1.28
C ALA A 133 5.73 11.92 -1.47
N SER A 134 5.25 11.79 -2.71
CA SER A 134 3.81 11.81 -3.02
C SER A 134 3.09 10.56 -2.52
N VAL A 135 3.69 9.38 -2.73
CA VAL A 135 3.13 8.10 -2.26
C VAL A 135 3.11 8.05 -0.73
N PHE A 136 4.21 8.39 -0.07
CA PHE A 136 4.25 8.43 1.38
C PHE A 136 3.30 9.47 1.97
N GLY A 137 3.20 10.65 1.35
CA GLY A 137 2.21 11.65 1.73
C GLY A 137 0.77 11.11 1.65
N LEU A 138 0.43 10.42 0.55
CA LEU A 138 -0.87 9.78 0.38
C LEU A 138 -1.14 8.70 1.44
N LEU A 139 -0.14 7.90 1.78
CA LEU A 139 -0.25 6.85 2.80
C LEU A 139 -0.39 7.42 4.22
N THR A 140 0.37 8.47 4.56
CA THR A 140 0.19 9.25 5.80
C THR A 140 -1.22 9.84 5.85
N ASP A 141 -1.73 10.31 4.72
CA ASP A 141 -3.11 10.76 4.57
C ASP A 141 -4.14 9.60 4.62
N ALA A 142 -3.75 8.36 4.39
CA ALA A 142 -4.62 7.22 4.67
C ALA A 142 -4.54 6.75 6.15
N GLY A 143 -3.66 7.35 6.96
CA GLY A 143 -3.40 6.92 8.33
C GLY A 143 -2.44 5.73 8.43
N VAL A 144 -1.75 5.41 7.33
CA VAL A 144 -0.73 4.36 7.28
C VAL A 144 0.62 4.96 7.65
N ARG A 145 1.26 4.40 8.68
CA ARG A 145 2.59 4.87 9.10
C ARG A 145 3.65 4.47 8.09
N ASN A 146 4.58 5.39 7.87
CA ASN A 146 5.69 5.25 6.95
C ASN A 146 6.85 6.13 7.40
N HIS A 147 8.07 5.81 6.96
CA HIS A 147 9.27 6.43 7.54
C HIS A 147 9.47 7.87 7.06
N PHE A 148 8.66 8.36 6.12
CA PHE A 148 8.92 9.61 5.44
C PHE A 148 8.60 10.78 6.34
N VAL A 149 9.60 11.61 6.62
CA VAL A 149 9.43 12.80 7.46
C VAL A 149 9.09 13.99 6.58
N ARG A 150 9.96 14.32 5.61
CA ARG A 150 9.78 15.44 4.69
C ARG A 150 10.75 15.40 3.52
N LEU A 151 10.44 16.13 2.46
CA LEU A 151 11.39 16.41 1.37
C LEU A 151 12.52 17.35 1.86
N GLU A 152 13.75 17.09 1.46
CA GLU A 152 14.92 17.94 1.77
C GLU A 152 15.41 18.67 0.51
N SER A 153 15.50 17.97 -0.62
CA SER A 153 15.88 18.55 -1.91
C SER A 153 15.18 17.83 -3.04
N GLU A 154 15.44 18.21 -4.30
CA GLU A 154 14.90 17.48 -5.44
C GLU A 154 15.28 16.00 -5.44
N ARG A 155 16.44 15.63 -4.90
CA ARG A 155 16.98 14.26 -4.92
C ARG A 155 16.98 13.60 -3.56
N GLU A 156 16.62 14.31 -2.50
CA GLU A 156 16.75 13.87 -1.11
C GLU A 156 15.46 14.06 -0.32
N PHE A 157 15.17 13.09 0.53
CA PHE A 157 14.18 13.24 1.58
C PHE A 157 14.72 12.75 2.92
N ILE A 158 14.13 13.26 4.00
CA ILE A 158 14.42 12.85 5.37
C ILE A 158 13.48 11.71 5.74
N ALA A 159 14.05 10.66 6.32
CA ALA A 159 13.33 9.49 6.80
C ALA A 159 13.68 9.18 8.26
N GLU A 160 12.76 8.55 8.98
CA GLU A 160 13.04 7.91 10.25
C GLU A 160 13.99 6.73 10.04
N ARG A 161 15.00 6.62 10.92
CA ARG A 161 16.03 5.59 10.85
C ARG A 161 15.45 4.26 11.31
N CYS A 162 15.67 3.21 10.53
CA CYS A 162 15.17 1.89 10.84
C CYS A 162 16.17 0.79 10.51
N ALA A 163 16.01 -0.35 11.18
CA ALA A 163 16.70 -1.58 10.84
C ALA A 163 15.84 -2.37 9.85
N MET A 164 16.27 -2.43 8.59
CA MET A 164 15.54 -3.09 7.50
C MET A 164 15.31 -4.58 7.78
N ILE A 165 14.10 -5.05 7.56
CA ILE A 165 13.78 -6.48 7.51
C ILE A 165 14.08 -6.95 6.07
N PRO A 166 14.85 -8.03 5.86
CA PRO A 166 15.38 -8.39 4.54
C PRO A 166 14.36 -9.24 3.77
N ILE A 167 13.09 -8.81 3.79
CA ILE A 167 11.97 -9.47 3.14
C ILE A 167 11.26 -8.45 2.24
N GLU A 168 11.08 -8.83 0.99
CA GLU A 168 10.24 -8.10 0.06
C GLU A 168 8.81 -8.63 0.14
N PHE A 169 7.88 -7.76 0.53
CA PHE A 169 6.46 -8.10 0.61
C PHE A 169 5.81 -7.72 -0.71
N VAL A 170 5.44 -8.71 -1.51
CA VAL A 170 4.81 -8.52 -2.82
C VAL A 170 3.32 -8.79 -2.72
N THR A 171 2.52 -7.82 -3.15
CA THR A 171 1.06 -7.92 -3.22
C THR A 171 0.60 -7.81 -4.68
N ARG A 172 -0.27 -8.72 -5.13
CA ARG A 172 -0.73 -8.81 -6.52
C ARG A 172 -2.24 -8.81 -6.63
N ARG A 173 -2.76 -8.00 -7.55
CA ARG A 173 -4.13 -8.12 -8.05
C ARG A 173 -4.22 -8.97 -9.30
N VAL A 174 -3.21 -8.93 -10.15
CA VAL A 174 -3.21 -9.61 -11.45
C VAL A 174 -1.97 -10.48 -11.60
N ALA A 175 -2.15 -11.71 -12.10
CA ALA A 175 -1.06 -12.62 -12.41
C ALA A 175 -0.27 -12.11 -13.63
N THR A 176 0.99 -11.74 -13.41
CA THR A 176 1.99 -11.38 -14.42
C THR A 176 3.39 -11.63 -13.86
N GLY A 177 4.44 -11.33 -14.63
CA GLY A 177 5.81 -11.32 -14.15
C GLY A 177 6.30 -12.68 -13.60
N SER A 178 6.98 -12.65 -12.45
CA SER A 178 7.57 -13.84 -11.83
C SER A 178 6.53 -14.85 -11.34
N PHE A 179 5.30 -14.42 -11.06
CA PHE A 179 4.22 -15.33 -10.67
C PHE A 179 3.95 -16.39 -11.76
N LEU A 180 3.86 -15.96 -13.03
CA LEU A 180 3.61 -16.86 -14.15
C LEU A 180 4.77 -17.83 -14.42
N LYS A 181 6.01 -17.41 -14.11
CA LYS A 181 7.20 -18.28 -14.19
C LYS A 181 7.19 -19.39 -13.14
N ARG A 182 6.55 -19.19 -11.99
CA ARG A 182 6.40 -20.21 -10.95
C ARG A 182 5.12 -21.04 -11.14
N ASN A 183 4.12 -20.47 -11.81
CA ASN A 183 2.78 -21.04 -11.96
C ASN A 183 2.39 -21.19 -13.45
N HIS A 184 3.03 -22.13 -14.15
CA HIS A 184 2.92 -22.28 -15.61
C HIS A 184 1.50 -22.50 -16.16
N ASN A 185 0.58 -23.00 -15.33
CA ASN A 185 -0.80 -23.26 -15.73
C ASN A 185 -1.73 -22.04 -15.58
N VAL A 186 -1.24 -20.93 -15.02
CA VAL A 186 -2.02 -19.71 -14.84
C VAL A 186 -1.81 -18.80 -16.04
N LYS A 187 -2.91 -18.28 -16.59
CA LYS A 187 -2.85 -17.32 -17.69
C LYS A 187 -2.57 -15.91 -17.16
N GLU A 188 -1.79 -15.14 -17.92
CA GLU A 188 -1.63 -13.72 -17.65
C GLU A 188 -3.00 -13.01 -17.64
N GLY A 189 -3.18 -12.08 -16.71
CA GLY A 189 -4.47 -11.40 -16.52
C GLY A 189 -5.40 -12.08 -15.52
N PHE A 190 -5.06 -13.27 -15.01
CA PHE A 190 -5.81 -13.89 -13.91
C PHE A 190 -5.88 -12.94 -12.71
N ARG A 191 -7.08 -12.68 -12.19
CA ARG A 191 -7.31 -11.72 -11.12
C ARG A 191 -7.44 -12.42 -9.76
N PHE A 192 -6.67 -11.96 -8.78
CA PHE A 192 -6.75 -12.39 -7.38
C PHE A 192 -7.82 -11.59 -6.62
N SER A 193 -8.71 -12.30 -5.94
CA SER A 193 -9.71 -11.72 -5.03
C SER A 193 -9.94 -12.68 -3.84
N PRO A 194 -9.40 -12.41 -2.63
CA PRO A 194 -8.58 -11.25 -2.24
C PRO A 194 -7.21 -11.20 -2.94
N VAL A 195 -6.46 -10.10 -2.76
CA VAL A 195 -5.12 -9.97 -3.35
C VAL A 195 -4.19 -11.10 -2.89
N LYS A 196 -3.23 -11.47 -3.74
CA LYS A 196 -2.21 -12.48 -3.42
C LYS A 196 -1.02 -11.79 -2.76
N SER A 197 -0.65 -12.24 -1.56
CA SER A 197 0.59 -11.85 -0.86
C SER A 197 1.65 -12.93 -1.00
N GLU A 198 2.89 -12.51 -1.18
CA GLU A 198 4.10 -13.34 -1.33
C GLU A 198 5.29 -12.69 -0.61
N TYR A 199 6.23 -13.49 -0.12
CA TYR A 199 7.45 -13.04 0.53
C TYR A 199 8.67 -13.46 -0.28
N PHE A 200 9.63 -12.56 -0.46
CA PHE A 200 10.93 -12.89 -1.08
C PHE A 200 12.05 -12.46 -0.16
N TYR A 201 12.92 -13.40 0.21
CA TYR A 201 14.08 -13.10 1.01
C TYR A 201 15.13 -12.38 0.16
N LYS A 202 15.67 -11.27 0.66
CA LYS A 202 16.65 -10.47 -0.06
C LYS A 202 18.00 -11.18 -0.07
N ASP A 203 18.30 -11.83 -1.18
CA ASP A 203 19.57 -12.51 -1.45
C ASP A 203 19.87 -12.38 -2.95
N ASP A 204 20.65 -11.36 -3.29
CA ASP A 204 21.05 -11.08 -4.67
C ASP A 204 21.79 -12.27 -5.30
N ALA A 205 22.50 -13.10 -4.51
CA ALA A 205 23.24 -14.26 -5.00
C ALA A 205 22.33 -15.44 -5.30
N ALA A 206 21.28 -15.65 -4.48
CA ALA A 206 20.27 -16.69 -4.70
C ALA A 206 19.11 -16.22 -5.61
N GLY A 207 19.09 -14.94 -6.01
CA GLY A 207 18.08 -14.38 -6.90
C GLY A 207 16.74 -14.08 -6.21
N ASP A 208 16.80 -13.65 -4.95
CA ASP A 208 15.66 -13.33 -4.09
C ASP A 208 14.60 -14.45 -4.02
N PRO A 209 14.92 -15.60 -3.36
CA PRO A 209 14.04 -16.76 -3.33
C PRO A 209 12.71 -16.45 -2.64
N GLU A 210 11.63 -17.06 -3.13
CA GLU A 210 10.33 -17.02 -2.46
C GLU A 210 10.42 -17.76 -1.13
N TRP A 211 9.93 -17.14 -0.05
CA TRP A 211 9.79 -17.74 1.26
C TRP A 211 8.31 -17.93 1.59
N SER A 212 8.00 -19.03 2.28
CA SER A 212 6.71 -19.20 2.94
C SER A 212 6.62 -18.34 4.20
N PHE A 213 5.43 -18.21 4.78
CA PHE A 213 5.26 -17.56 6.08
C PHE A 213 6.09 -18.28 7.15
N GLU A 214 6.06 -19.62 7.12
CA GLU A 214 6.80 -20.49 8.03
C GLU A 214 8.32 -20.29 7.91
N ASP A 215 8.85 -20.09 6.71
CA ASP A 215 10.27 -19.79 6.50
C ASP A 215 10.64 -18.45 7.16
N VAL A 216 9.83 -17.40 6.96
CA VAL A 216 10.07 -16.07 7.56
C VAL A 216 10.07 -16.14 9.09
N VAL A 217 9.12 -16.87 9.67
CA VAL A 217 9.02 -17.02 11.13
C VAL A 217 10.15 -17.89 11.69
N SER A 218 10.47 -19.00 11.01
CA SER A 218 11.49 -19.96 11.45
C SER A 218 12.91 -19.42 11.29
N ALA A 219 13.11 -18.37 10.49
CA ALA A 219 14.39 -17.67 10.38
C ALA A 219 14.80 -16.93 11.67
N GLU A 220 13.87 -16.74 12.62
CA GLU A 220 14.11 -16.11 13.93
C GLU A 220 14.90 -14.78 13.86
N MET A 221 14.65 -13.98 12.83
CA MET A 221 15.40 -12.75 12.55
C MET A 221 15.35 -11.78 13.72
N VAL A 222 16.47 -11.09 13.98
CA VAL A 222 16.56 -10.01 14.96
C VAL A 222 17.03 -8.74 14.26
N MET A 223 16.15 -7.74 14.19
CA MET A 223 16.42 -6.44 13.54
C MET A 223 16.29 -5.31 14.54
N GLY A 224 17.29 -4.44 14.63
CA GLY A 224 17.28 -3.30 15.56
C GLY A 224 17.12 -3.71 17.04
N GLY A 225 17.55 -4.92 17.40
CA GLY A 225 17.37 -5.48 18.75
C GLY A 225 16.01 -6.12 19.03
N LYS A 226 15.08 -6.14 18.05
CA LYS A 226 13.77 -6.79 18.14
C LYS A 226 13.76 -8.12 17.38
N LYS A 227 13.32 -9.19 18.03
CA LYS A 227 13.00 -10.46 17.34
C LYS A 227 11.73 -10.27 16.51
N ILE A 228 11.78 -10.64 15.23
CA ILE A 228 10.61 -10.62 14.34
C ILE A 228 9.78 -11.86 14.63
N THR A 229 8.59 -11.64 15.18
CA THR A 229 7.66 -12.70 15.59
C THR A 229 6.64 -13.03 14.48
N ALA A 230 5.89 -14.12 14.64
CA ALA A 230 4.78 -14.43 13.74
C ALA A 230 3.74 -13.30 13.67
N ASP A 231 3.44 -12.67 14.82
CA ASP A 231 2.52 -11.52 14.88
C ASP A 231 3.06 -10.31 14.11
N ASP A 232 4.37 -10.09 14.15
CA ASP A 232 5.00 -9.02 13.36
C ASP A 232 4.88 -9.30 11.85
N VAL A 233 5.12 -10.54 11.43
CA VAL A 233 4.99 -10.94 10.01
C VAL A 233 3.54 -10.78 9.55
N GLU A 234 2.57 -11.24 10.32
CA GLU A 234 1.15 -11.08 10.02
C GLU A 234 0.76 -9.59 9.90
N MET A 235 1.22 -8.75 10.84
CA MET A 235 0.97 -7.30 10.81
C MET A 235 1.58 -6.63 9.57
N MET A 236 2.81 -6.99 9.19
CA MET A 236 3.45 -6.49 7.97
C MET A 236 2.70 -6.94 6.71
N SER A 237 2.22 -8.19 6.67
CA SER A 237 1.42 -8.73 5.57
C SER A 237 0.10 -8.00 5.40
N GLN A 238 -0.64 -7.82 6.49
CA GLN A 238 -1.89 -7.07 6.50
C GLN A 238 -1.68 -5.60 6.11
N THR A 239 -0.58 -5.00 6.58
CA THR A 239 -0.19 -3.64 6.18
C THR A 239 0.12 -3.58 4.69
N SER A 240 0.85 -4.56 4.13
CA SER A 240 1.14 -4.61 2.68
C SER A 240 -0.12 -4.70 1.83
N VAL A 241 -1.12 -5.48 2.27
CA VAL A 241 -2.43 -5.57 1.63
C VAL A 241 -3.17 -4.22 1.71
N CYS A 242 -3.22 -3.62 2.89
CA CYS A 242 -3.87 -2.32 3.10
C CYS A 242 -3.28 -1.23 2.18
N VAL A 243 -1.95 -1.15 2.12
CA VAL A 243 -1.20 -0.22 1.25
C VAL A 243 -1.53 -0.48 -0.21
N PHE A 244 -1.56 -1.75 -0.61
CA PHE A 244 -1.90 -2.11 -1.98
C PHE A 244 -3.29 -1.61 -2.33
N GLU A 245 -4.28 -1.84 -1.49
CA GLU A 245 -5.67 -1.47 -1.76
C GLU A 245 -5.88 0.05 -1.75
N ILE A 246 -5.19 0.79 -0.87
CA ILE A 246 -5.17 2.26 -0.88
C ILE A 246 -4.63 2.76 -2.22
N LEU A 247 -3.47 2.26 -2.64
CA LEU A 247 -2.84 2.69 -3.89
C LEU A 247 -3.61 2.20 -5.12
N GLU A 248 -4.22 1.01 -5.08
CA GLU A 248 -5.08 0.49 -6.14
C GLU A 248 -6.27 1.41 -6.36
N LYS A 249 -6.95 1.85 -5.29
CA LYS A 249 -8.05 2.82 -5.36
C LYS A 249 -7.58 4.20 -5.83
N ALA A 250 -6.41 4.66 -5.36
CA ALA A 250 -5.80 5.91 -5.79
C ALA A 250 -5.56 5.94 -7.30
N TRP A 251 -4.88 4.93 -7.85
CA TRP A 251 -4.61 4.82 -9.28
C TRP A 251 -5.88 4.61 -10.11
N ALA A 252 -6.85 3.83 -9.61
CA ALA A 252 -8.11 3.61 -10.30
C ALA A 252 -8.91 4.91 -10.51
N SER A 253 -8.79 5.89 -9.61
CA SER A 253 -9.46 7.20 -9.72
C SER A 253 -9.04 8.02 -10.96
N ILE A 254 -7.91 7.66 -11.58
CA ILE A 254 -7.35 8.32 -12.76
C ILE A 254 -7.18 7.33 -13.93
N ASP A 255 -8.04 6.31 -14.00
CA ASP A 255 -8.05 5.26 -15.02
C ASP A 255 -6.69 4.55 -15.18
N CYS A 256 -6.08 4.17 -14.06
CA CYS A 256 -4.85 3.41 -14.04
C CYS A 256 -4.98 2.20 -13.11
N ALA A 257 -4.63 1.02 -13.60
CA ALA A 257 -4.67 -0.20 -12.81
C ALA A 257 -3.32 -0.44 -12.12
N LEU A 258 -3.33 -0.55 -10.80
CA LEU A 258 -2.23 -1.10 -10.03
C LEU A 258 -2.30 -2.63 -10.07
N ILE A 259 -1.26 -3.25 -10.64
CA ILE A 259 -1.26 -4.67 -11.00
C ILE A 259 -0.64 -5.51 -9.90
N ASP A 260 0.56 -5.10 -9.47
CA ASP A 260 1.27 -5.61 -8.31
C ASP A 260 2.21 -4.53 -7.77
N MET A 261 2.66 -4.74 -6.54
CA MET A 261 3.54 -3.85 -5.79
C MET A 261 4.44 -4.67 -4.89
N LYS A 262 5.63 -4.16 -4.64
CA LYS A 262 6.56 -4.64 -3.64
C LYS A 262 6.87 -3.52 -2.65
N ILE A 263 6.85 -3.82 -1.37
CA ILE A 263 7.29 -2.93 -0.30
C ILE A 263 8.25 -3.65 0.65
N GLU A 264 8.98 -2.88 1.44
CA GLU A 264 9.89 -3.35 2.48
C GLU A 264 9.52 -2.67 3.80
N PHE A 265 9.80 -3.33 4.93
CA PHE A 265 9.52 -2.84 6.27
C PHE A 265 10.80 -2.75 7.11
N GLY A 266 10.76 -1.92 8.15
CA GLY A 266 11.84 -1.76 9.12
C GLY A 266 11.39 -1.93 10.55
N VAL A 267 12.35 -2.06 11.46
CA VAL A 267 12.14 -1.92 12.90
C VAL A 267 12.56 -0.50 13.33
N ASN A 268 11.80 0.10 14.25
CA ASN A 268 11.85 1.50 14.70
C ASN A 268 11.16 2.51 13.79
N SER A 269 10.74 2.09 12.60
CA SER A 269 9.72 2.73 11.78
C SER A 269 8.72 1.61 11.43
N GLN A 270 7.46 1.66 11.86
CA GLN A 270 6.50 0.56 11.62
C GLN A 270 5.91 0.62 10.21
N ASP A 271 6.81 0.71 9.23
CA ASP A 271 6.65 1.65 8.14
C ASP A 271 7.06 1.08 6.79
N ILE A 272 6.38 1.57 5.76
CA ILE A 272 6.66 1.26 4.36
C ILE A 272 7.87 2.07 3.93
N ILE A 273 8.76 1.42 3.18
CA ILE A 273 10.08 1.98 2.87
C ILE A 273 10.30 2.25 1.38
N ASP A 274 9.45 1.72 0.49
CA ASP A 274 9.60 1.91 -0.96
C ASP A 274 8.28 2.19 -1.67
N SER A 275 8.33 3.09 -2.66
CA SER A 275 7.24 3.50 -3.56
C SER A 275 7.53 3.19 -5.02
N ASP A 276 8.77 2.79 -5.35
CA ASP A 276 9.28 2.73 -6.73
C ASP A 276 9.11 1.33 -7.36
N SER A 277 8.33 0.44 -6.72
CA SER A 277 8.31 -0.99 -7.02
C SER A 277 6.90 -1.52 -7.34
N TRP A 278 6.22 -0.91 -8.30
CA TRP A 278 4.91 -1.35 -8.80
C TRP A 278 4.88 -1.68 -10.29
N ARG A 279 3.76 -2.25 -10.74
CA ARG A 279 3.31 -2.30 -12.14
C ARG A 279 2.04 -1.47 -12.33
N LEU A 280 2.05 -0.56 -13.31
CA LEU A 280 0.96 0.39 -13.57
C LEU A 280 0.53 0.35 -15.04
N TRP A 281 -0.73 -0.01 -15.27
CA TRP A 281 -1.32 -0.12 -16.61
C TRP A 281 -2.46 0.89 -16.78
N PRO A 282 -2.23 2.00 -17.51
CA PRO A 282 -3.30 2.91 -17.93
C PRO A 282 -4.43 2.15 -18.62
N SER A 283 -5.68 2.44 -18.26
CA SER A 283 -6.91 1.78 -18.72
C SER A 283 -6.90 0.25 -18.56
N GLY A 284 -6.06 -0.27 -17.65
CA GLY A 284 -5.85 -1.72 -17.49
C GLY A 284 -5.14 -2.40 -18.67
N ASP A 285 -4.61 -1.65 -19.63
CA ASP A 285 -3.93 -2.18 -20.81
C ASP A 285 -2.43 -2.30 -20.59
N ARG A 286 -1.93 -3.55 -20.54
CA ARG A 286 -0.51 -3.86 -20.41
C ARG A 286 0.35 -3.17 -21.47
N ARG A 287 -0.16 -2.94 -22.69
CA ARG A 287 0.58 -2.27 -23.78
C ARG A 287 0.88 -0.80 -23.46
N LEU A 288 0.12 -0.20 -22.56
CA LEU A 288 0.28 1.19 -22.13
C LEU A 288 1.13 1.34 -20.86
N MET A 289 1.73 0.24 -20.37
CA MET A 289 2.45 0.22 -19.10
C MET A 289 3.42 1.40 -18.95
N LYS A 290 3.46 1.99 -17.75
CA LYS A 290 4.31 3.15 -17.45
C LYS A 290 5.42 2.84 -16.46
N ASP A 291 5.44 1.64 -15.92
CA ASP A 291 6.39 1.25 -14.89
C ASP A 291 7.72 0.72 -15.47
N LYS A 292 8.59 0.32 -14.54
CA LYS A 292 9.93 -0.18 -14.81
C LYS A 292 9.97 -1.43 -15.71
N GLN A 293 8.86 -2.16 -15.87
CA GLN A 293 8.76 -3.29 -16.79
C GLN A 293 9.10 -2.90 -18.23
N VAL A 294 8.81 -1.67 -18.67
CA VAL A 294 9.22 -1.17 -20.00
C VAL A 294 10.73 -1.33 -20.20
N TYR A 295 11.53 -0.89 -19.22
CA TYR A 295 12.99 -1.00 -19.25
C TYR A 295 13.50 -2.45 -19.17
N ARG A 296 12.78 -3.32 -18.45
CA ARG A 296 13.11 -4.76 -18.37
C ARG A 296 12.90 -5.45 -19.73
N ASP A 297 11.84 -5.08 -20.44
CA ASP A 297 11.43 -5.71 -21.69
C ASP A 297 12.18 -5.20 -22.91
N LEU A 298 13.00 -4.14 -22.78
CA LEU A 298 13.82 -3.63 -23.87
C LEU A 298 14.78 -4.72 -24.40
N PRO A 299 14.76 -5.03 -25.71
CA PRO A 299 15.75 -5.93 -26.31
C PRO A 299 17.14 -5.31 -26.29
N GLU A 300 17.23 -4.02 -26.57
CA GLU A 300 18.45 -3.21 -26.52
C GLU A 300 18.16 -1.88 -25.82
N VAL A 301 19.13 -1.38 -25.06
CA VAL A 301 19.01 -0.10 -24.34
C VAL A 301 19.64 1.01 -25.17
N THR A 302 18.82 1.70 -25.97
CA THR A 302 19.22 2.91 -26.70
C THR A 302 18.95 4.18 -25.88
N LYS A 303 19.51 5.32 -26.29
CA LYS A 303 19.24 6.60 -25.65
C LYS A 303 17.77 6.98 -25.77
N GLU A 304 17.16 6.72 -26.92
CA GLU A 304 15.77 7.02 -27.22
C GLU A 304 14.83 6.20 -26.33
N ALA A 305 15.12 4.91 -26.15
CA ALA A 305 14.37 4.03 -25.25
C ALA A 305 14.48 4.47 -23.79
N LEU A 306 15.66 4.89 -23.35
CA LEU A 306 15.84 5.46 -22.00
C LEU A 306 15.04 6.75 -21.79
N GLN A 307 14.98 7.63 -22.80
CA GLN A 307 14.14 8.83 -22.74
C GLN A 307 12.65 8.48 -22.67
N GLU A 308 12.19 7.42 -23.34
CA GLU A 308 10.82 6.94 -23.20
C GLU A 308 10.53 6.43 -21.78
N VAL A 309 11.43 5.63 -21.21
CA VAL A 309 11.33 5.17 -19.82
C VAL A 309 11.27 6.36 -18.85
N LYS A 310 12.10 7.38 -19.07
CA LYS A 310 12.06 8.62 -18.27
C LYS A 310 10.71 9.32 -18.37
N ARG A 311 10.19 9.55 -19.59
CA ARG A 311 8.86 10.16 -19.79
C ARG A 311 7.75 9.38 -19.10
N ASN A 312 7.84 8.05 -19.08
CA ASN A 312 6.88 7.21 -18.37
C ASN A 312 6.93 7.43 -16.84
N PHE A 313 8.13 7.57 -16.26
CA PHE A 313 8.26 7.90 -14.84
C PHE A 313 7.84 9.34 -14.51
N GLU A 314 8.11 10.30 -15.39
CA GLU A 314 7.59 11.67 -15.25
C GLU A 314 6.06 11.68 -15.26
N TRP A 315 5.44 10.93 -16.19
CA TRP A 315 3.99 10.77 -16.23
C TRP A 315 3.44 10.22 -14.90
N ILE A 316 4.09 9.21 -14.30
CA ILE A 316 3.68 8.66 -13.00
C ILE A 316 3.76 9.74 -11.91
N ALA A 317 4.90 10.44 -11.82
CA ALA A 317 5.11 11.48 -10.82
C ALA A 317 4.09 12.63 -10.96
N ASP A 318 3.76 13.01 -12.19
CA ASP A 318 2.76 14.05 -12.47
C ASP A 318 1.34 13.60 -12.13
N LYS A 319 1.01 12.33 -12.42
CA LYS A 319 -0.30 11.75 -12.11
C LYS A 319 -0.58 11.63 -10.62
N LEU A 320 0.43 11.36 -9.81
CA LEU A 320 0.29 11.35 -8.35
C LEU A 320 -0.14 12.72 -7.79
N ASN A 321 0.21 13.84 -8.44
CA ASN A 321 -0.18 15.17 -8.00
C ASN A 321 -1.67 15.49 -8.23
N VAL A 322 -2.34 14.74 -9.11
CA VAL A 322 -3.77 14.94 -9.42
C VAL A 322 -4.67 13.91 -8.73
N ILE A 323 -4.09 12.90 -8.07
CA ILE A 323 -4.86 11.99 -7.23
C ILE A 323 -5.37 12.78 -6.03
N PRO A 324 -6.69 12.87 -5.82
CA PRO A 324 -7.25 13.77 -4.82
C PRO A 324 -6.97 13.24 -3.40
N ALA A 325 -6.38 14.09 -2.55
CA ALA A 325 -6.09 13.77 -1.15
C ALA A 325 -7.38 13.73 -0.29
N ARG A 326 -7.46 12.74 0.60
CA ARG A 326 -8.39 12.49 1.75
C ARG A 326 -9.90 12.75 1.59
N ASN A 327 -10.35 13.86 1.02
CA ASN A 327 -11.76 14.29 1.03
C ASN A 327 -12.65 13.61 -0.03
N THR A 328 -12.08 12.80 -0.92
CA THR A 328 -12.82 12.04 -1.96
C THR A 328 -12.98 10.56 -1.64
N PHE A 329 -12.13 9.99 -0.77
CA PHE A 329 -12.21 8.56 -0.42
C PHE A 329 -13.23 8.26 0.68
N SER A 330 -13.66 9.28 1.44
CA SER A 330 -14.74 9.16 2.44
C SER A 330 -16.12 8.89 1.84
N VAL A 331 -16.28 8.94 0.51
CA VAL A 331 -17.55 8.66 -0.19
C VAL A 331 -17.61 7.21 -0.73
N LEU A 332 -16.54 6.42 -0.58
CA LEU A 332 -16.40 5.09 -1.20
C LEU A 332 -16.09 3.94 -0.21
N LEU A 333 -16.25 4.16 1.10
CA LEU A 333 -16.13 3.12 2.13
C LEU A 333 -17.47 2.81 2.79
#